data_AF-A0A6B1DS43-F1
#
_entry.id   AF-A0A6B1DS43-F1
#
_cell.length_a   1.000
_cell.length_b   1.000
_cell.length_c   1.000
_cell.angle_alpha   90.00
_cell.angle_beta   90.00
_cell.angle_gamma   90.00
#
_symmetry.space_group_name_H-M   'P 1'
#
loop_
_entity.id
_entity.type
_entity.pdbx_description
1 polymer ?
#
loop_
_entity_poly.entity_id
_entity_poly.type
_entity_poly.pdbx_seq_one_letter_code
_entity_poly.pdbx_strand_id
1 'polypeptide(L)' 'MSETKMDPIPRAAPDAATALDDFVHGDDPAGAKPLTTIRVIVTPEQKQRLGHAAVDQGTSMSEILRGLIDRWMAEQDA' A
#
# COMPACT_ATOMS: atom_id res chain seq x y z
N MET A 1 -1.17 -30.85 40.96
CA MET A 1 -0.14 -30.29 40.07
C MET A 1 -0.89 -29.51 39.01
N SER A 2 -0.69 -28.20 38.94
CA SER A 2 -1.51 -27.29 38.09
C SER A 2 -1.02 -27.34 36.66
N GLU A 3 -1.81 -27.90 35.75
CA GLU A 3 -1.59 -27.76 34.31
C GLU A 3 -2.09 -26.39 33.88
N THR A 4 -1.16 -25.49 33.61
CA THR A 4 -1.41 -24.17 33.01
C THR A 4 -2.12 -24.36 31.67
N LYS A 5 -3.38 -23.91 31.59
CA LYS A 5 -4.11 -23.76 30.32
C LYS A 5 -3.26 -22.89 29.38
N MET A 6 -2.89 -23.42 28.23
CA MET A 6 -2.48 -22.61 27.09
C MET A 6 -3.74 -21.95 26.52
N ASP A 7 -3.93 -20.67 26.82
CA ASP A 7 -4.90 -19.85 26.09
C ASP A 7 -4.52 -19.84 24.60
N PRO A 8 -5.47 -20.10 23.68
CA PRO A 8 -5.21 -20.02 22.26
C PRO A 8 -4.79 -18.59 21.90
N ILE A 9 -3.71 -18.47 21.12
CA ILE A 9 -3.26 -17.19 20.57
C ILE A 9 -4.49 -16.54 19.90
N PRO A 10 -4.92 -15.33 20.31
CA PRO A 10 -5.98 -14.64 19.61
C PRO A 10 -5.49 -14.41 18.18
N ARG A 11 -6.10 -15.13 17.23
CA ARG A 11 -5.99 -14.78 15.81
C ARG A 11 -6.56 -13.38 15.69
N ALA A 12 -5.67 -12.39 15.61
CA ALA A 12 -6.04 -11.02 15.30
C ALA A 12 -6.95 -11.08 14.07
N ALA A 13 -8.19 -10.60 14.23
CA ALA A 13 -9.16 -10.57 13.16
C ALA A 13 -8.55 -9.82 11.97
N PRO A 14 -8.67 -10.33 10.72
CA PRO A 14 -8.23 -9.61 9.52
C PRO A 14 -9.21 -8.46 9.20
N ASP A 15 -9.56 -7.63 10.17
CA ASP A 15 -10.72 -6.72 10.11
C ASP A 15 -10.32 -5.26 9.89
N ALA A 16 -9.25 -5.01 9.14
CA ALA A 16 -8.92 -3.64 8.75
C ALA A 16 -8.14 -3.55 7.44
N ALA A 17 -8.40 -4.40 6.45
CA ALA A 17 -7.95 -4.11 5.10
C ALA A 17 -8.76 -2.92 4.57
N THR A 18 -8.31 -1.69 4.88
CA THR A 18 -8.86 -0.50 4.24
C THR A 18 -8.35 -0.50 2.82
N ALA A 19 -9.21 -0.89 1.86
CA ALA A 19 -8.93 -0.69 0.45
C ALA A 19 -8.52 0.77 0.23
N LEU A 20 -7.33 1.00 -0.35
CA LEU A 20 -7.04 2.32 -0.87
C LEU A 20 -7.96 2.54 -2.08
N ASP A 21 -8.61 3.68 -2.06
CA ASP A 21 -9.61 4.15 -3.01
C ASP A 21 -9.12 3.97 -4.46
N ASP A 22 -10.04 3.69 -5.38
CA ASP A 22 -9.77 3.46 -6.80
C ASP A 22 -9.22 4.76 -7.44
N PHE A 23 -7.89 4.89 -7.50
CA PHE A 23 -7.25 6.08 -8.08
C PHE A 23 -7.22 5.95 -9.61
N VAL A 24 -8.21 6.55 -10.29
CA VAL A 24 -8.15 6.81 -11.73
C VAL A 24 -7.33 8.08 -11.96
N HIS A 25 -6.20 7.93 -12.64
CA HIS A 25 -5.44 9.04 -13.20
C HIS A 25 -6.01 9.36 -14.60
N GLY A 26 -6.79 10.44 -14.73
CA GLY A 26 -6.96 11.15 -16.01
C GLY A 26 -6.07 12.40 -15.95
N ASP A 27 -5.30 12.79 -16.97
CA ASP A 27 -5.53 12.82 -18.41
C ASP A 27 -4.16 12.84 -19.14
N ASP A 28 -3.99 12.06 -20.22
CA ASP A 28 -2.97 12.33 -21.25
C ASP A 28 -3.59 12.07 -22.64
N PRO A 29 -3.97 13.13 -23.37
CA PRO A 29 -4.57 12.99 -24.69
C PRO A 29 -3.53 12.94 -25.82
N ALA A 30 -2.26 12.61 -25.57
CA ALA A 30 -1.25 12.61 -26.63
C ALA A 30 -0.11 11.59 -26.44
N GLY A 31 -0.40 10.31 -26.71
CA GLY A 31 0.64 9.29 -26.96
C GLY A 31 0.71 8.14 -25.95
N ALA A 32 -0.44 7.75 -25.40
CA ALA A 32 -0.64 6.80 -24.30
C ALA A 32 0.31 5.59 -24.29
N LYS A 33 1.31 5.64 -23.38
CA LYS A 33 1.78 4.43 -22.71
C LYS A 33 0.57 3.77 -22.04
N PRO A 34 0.42 2.43 -22.06
CA PRO A 34 -0.73 1.78 -21.47
C PRO A 34 -0.80 2.14 -19.97
N LEU A 35 -1.79 2.96 -19.62
CA LEU A 35 -2.12 3.25 -18.23
C LEU A 35 -2.68 1.96 -17.63
N THR A 36 -1.88 1.32 -16.77
CA THR A 36 -2.31 0.14 -16.04
C THR A 36 -2.71 0.57 -14.64
N THR A 37 -4.01 0.56 -14.36
CA THR A 37 -4.53 0.80 -13.01
C THR A 37 -4.38 -0.47 -12.19
N ILE A 38 -3.71 -0.38 -11.05
CA ILE A 38 -3.57 -1.48 -10.10
C ILE A 38 -4.28 -1.13 -8.80
N ARG A 39 -4.96 -2.11 -8.21
CA ARG A 39 -5.49 -1.99 -6.85
C ARG A 39 -4.46 -2.53 -5.87
N VAL A 40 -4.08 -1.70 -4.90
CA VAL A 40 -3.13 -2.05 -3.86
C VAL A 40 -3.86 -2.14 -2.52
N ILE A 41 -3.82 -3.32 -1.91
CA ILE A 41 -4.38 -3.54 -0.57
C ILE A 41 -3.25 -3.37 0.43
N VAL A 42 -3.44 -2.47 1.38
CA VAL A 42 -2.48 -2.19 2.46
C VAL A 42 -3.19 -2.24 3.81
N THR A 43 -2.43 -2.41 4.88
CA THR A 43 -2.95 -2.28 6.24
C THR A 43 -3.23 -0.80 6.59
N PRO A 44 -4.02 -0.50 7.63
CA PRO A 44 -4.30 0.88 8.03
C PRO A 44 -3.03 1.62 8.47
N GLU A 45 -2.12 0.91 9.13
CA GLU A 45 -0.82 1.46 9.53
C GLU A 45 0.01 1.85 8.30
N GLN A 46 0.08 0.99 7.30
CA GLN A 46 0.78 1.28 6.04
C GLN A 46 0.14 2.48 5.32
N LYS A 47 -1.19 2.54 5.27
CA LYS A 47 -1.93 3.69 4.70
C LYS A 47 -1.59 5.00 5.43
N GLN A 48 -1.54 5.00 6.77
CA GLN A 48 -1.16 6.18 7.54
C GLN A 48 0.28 6.62 7.26
N ARG A 49 1.22 5.66 7.20
CA ARG A 49 2.62 5.95 6.90
C ARG A 49 2.81 6.52 5.49
N LEU A 50 2.13 5.95 4.50
CA LEU A 50 2.11 6.46 3.12
C LEU A 50 1.50 7.86 3.04
N GLY A 51 0.39 8.08 3.75
CA GLY A 51 -0.25 9.39 3.84
C GLY A 51 0.66 10.45 4.45
N HIS A 52 1.36 10.12 5.54
CA HIS A 52 2.32 11.04 6.16
C HIS A 52 3.47 11.37 5.20
N ALA A 53 4.04 10.37 4.53
CA ALA A 53 5.12 10.57 3.56
C ALA A 53 4.67 11.42 2.36
N ALA A 54 3.43 11.23 1.89
CA ALA A 54 2.86 12.04 0.82
C ALA A 54 2.72 13.52 1.24
N VAL A 55 2.23 13.78 2.45
CA VAL A 55 2.12 15.15 3.00
C VAL A 55 3.49 15.80 3.19
N ASP A 56 4.45 15.08 3.77
CA ASP A 56 5.82 15.56 4.00
C ASP A 56 6.53 15.97 2.70
N GLN A 57 6.34 15.18 1.64
CA GLN A 57 6.94 15.42 0.33
C GLN A 57 6.08 16.33 -0.56
N GLY A 58 4.92 16.80 -0.10
CA GLY A 58 4.01 17.63 -0.88
C GLY A 58 3.49 16.94 -2.15
N THR A 59 3.35 15.61 -2.13
CA THR A 59 2.99 14.77 -3.27
C THR A 59 1.77 13.89 -2.95
N SER A 60 1.34 13.07 -3.92
CA SER A 60 0.22 12.14 -3.77
C SER A 60 0.69 10.77 -3.25
N MET A 61 -0.14 10.07 -2.48
CA MET A 61 0.15 8.69 -2.05
C MET A 61 0.47 7.75 -3.24
N SER A 62 -0.17 7.96 -4.39
CA SER A 62 0.09 7.20 -5.62
C SER A 62 1.49 7.44 -6.18
N GLU A 63 2.03 8.65 -6.08
CA GLU A 63 3.41 8.95 -6.50
C GLU A 63 4.42 8.31 -5.56
N ILE A 64 4.16 8.33 -4.24
CA ILE A 64 4.97 7.60 -3.26
C ILE A 64 4.99 6.11 -3.58
N LEU A 65 3.82 5.49 -3.80
CA LEU A 65 3.71 4.07 -4.16
C LEU A 65 4.45 3.76 -5.45
N ARG A 66 4.33 4.62 -6.47
CA ARG A 66 5.04 4.47 -7.73
C ARG A 66 6.55 4.51 -7.55
N GLY A 67 7.08 5.44 -6.76
CA GLY A 67 8.52 5.51 -6.45
C GLY A 67 9.03 4.28 -5.72
N LEU A 68 8.24 3.71 -4.81
CA LEU A 68 8.57 2.45 -4.12
C LEU A 68 8.60 1.27 -5.09
N ILE A 69 7.63 1.18 -6.00
CA ILE A 69 7.57 0.11 -7.01
C ILE A 69 8.75 0.24 -7.98
N ASP A 70 9.06 1.44 -8.46
CA ASP A 70 10.18 1.70 -9.37
C ASP A 70 11.52 1.31 -8.75
N ARG A 71 11.75 1.73 -7.49
CA ARG A 71 12.93 1.34 -6.73
C ARG A 71 13.04 -0.17 -6.55
N TRP A 72 11.94 -0.83 -6.16
CA TRP A 72 11.92 -2.27 -5.98
C TRP A 72 12.22 -3.01 -7.29
N MET A 73 11.66 -2.56 -8.42
CA MET A 73 11.97 -3.14 -9.74
C MET A 73 13.45 -2.96 -10.11
N ALA A 74 14.02 -1.78 -9.87
CA ALA A 74 15.44 -1.51 -10.11
C ALA A 74 16.36 -2.40 -9.25
N GLU A 75 15.94 -2.71 -8.01
CA GLU A 75 16.66 -3.62 -7.12
C GLU A 75 16.53 -5.10 -7.51
N GLN A 76 15.54 -5.49 -8.34
CA GLN A 76 15.39 -6.86 -8.83
C GLN A 76 16.16 -7.14 -10.14
N ASP A 77 16.50 -6.11 -10.91
CA ASP A 77 17.24 -6.23 -12.18
C ASP A 77 18.78 -6.21 -11.98
N ALA A 78 19.24 -5.68 -10.85
CA ALA A 78 20.65 -5.56 -10.47
C ALA A 78 21.20 -6.82 -9.77
#